data_AF-A0A383BMX1-F1
#
_entry.id   AF-A0A383BMX1-F1
#
_cell.length_a   1.000
_cell.length_b   1.000
_cell.length_c   1.000
_cell.angle_alpha   90.00
_cell.angle_beta   90.00
_cell.angle_gamma   90.00
#
_symmetry.space_group_name_H-M   'P 1'
#
loop_
_entity.id
_entity.type
_entity.pdbx_description
1 polymer ?
#
loop_
_entity_poly.entity_id
_entity_poly.type
_entity_poly.pdbx_seq_one_letter_code
_entity_poly.pdbx_strand_id
1 'polypeptide(L)'
;MDSCVTAAIAKEENLHLAFLHVNYGQRTEKRELDSFNRIAKFYNVNNKLVVNISHLSDIGGSCITDQNILVPNANLQNPNIPISYV
;
A
#
# COMPACT_ATOMS: atom_id res chain seq x y z
N MET A 1 -6.41 -2.88 3.92
CA MET A 1 -7.73 -3.15 4.52
C MET A 1 -8.06 -2.06 5.53
N ASP A 2 -7.17 -1.87 6.50
CA ASP A 2 -7.35 -0.94 7.62
C ASP A 2 -7.69 0.48 7.15
N SER A 3 -6.94 1.02 6.18
CA SER A 3 -7.23 2.33 5.57
C SER A 3 -8.63 2.45 4.96
N CYS A 4 -9.17 1.36 4.40
CA CYS A 4 -10.52 1.33 3.86
C CYS A 4 -11.58 1.33 4.97
N VAL A 5 -11.33 0.60 6.07
CA VAL A 5 -12.21 0.60 7.25
C VAL A 5 -12.20 1.98 7.91
N THR A 6 -11.02 2.59 8.07
CA THR A 6 -10.90 3.97 8.57
C THR A 6 -11.68 4.96 7.70
N ALA A 7 -11.58 4.86 6.38
CA ALA A 7 -12.34 5.71 5.46
C ALA A 7 -13.86 5.50 5.61
N ALA A 8 -14.32 4.26 5.84
CA ALA A 8 -15.72 3.96 6.06
C ALA A 8 -16.26 4.62 7.32
N ILE A 9 -15.54 4.50 8.44
CA ILE A 9 -15.90 5.11 9.73
C ILE A 9 -15.92 6.64 9.60
N ALA A 10 -14.87 7.23 9.03
CA ALA A 10 -14.82 8.67 8.82
C ALA A 10 -15.97 9.19 7.94
N LYS A 11 -16.42 8.38 6.96
CA LYS A 11 -17.59 8.71 6.15
C LYS A 11 -18.89 8.68 6.97
N GLU A 12 -19.06 7.68 7.83
CA GLU A 12 -20.21 7.53 8.73
C GLU A 12 -20.30 8.70 9.71
N GLU A 13 -19.14 9.17 10.21
CA GLU A 13 -19.02 10.35 11.07
C GLU A 13 -19.17 11.69 10.33
N ASN A 14 -19.54 11.68 9.05
CA ASN A 14 -19.71 12.86 8.19
C ASN A 14 -18.44 13.74 8.08
N LEU A 15 -17.25 13.15 8.20
CA LEU A 15 -15.99 13.86 8.02
C LEU A 15 -15.67 14.06 6.54
N HIS A 16 -14.88 15.10 6.25
CA HIS A 16 -14.35 15.32 4.92
C HIS A 16 -13.21 14.34 4.62
N LEU A 17 -13.35 13.57 3.54
CA LEU A 17 -12.34 12.58 3.13
C LEU A 17 -11.31 13.20 2.19
N ALA A 18 -10.04 13.00 2.52
CA ALA A 18 -8.90 13.23 1.65
C ALA A 18 -8.00 12.00 1.66
N PHE A 19 -7.60 11.52 0.48
CA PHE A 19 -6.92 10.25 0.33
C PHE A 19 -5.47 10.46 -0.13
N LEU A 20 -4.55 9.72 0.49
CA LEU A 20 -3.14 9.66 0.12
C LEU A 20 -2.78 8.22 -0.30
N HIS A 21 -2.12 8.09 -1.45
CA HIS A 21 -1.48 6.85 -1.88
C HIS A 21 0.00 7.08 -2.10
N VAL A 22 0.82 6.14 -1.64
CA VAL A 22 2.28 6.23 -1.73
C VAL A 22 2.78 5.04 -2.53
N ASN A 23 3.35 5.32 -3.68
CA ASN A 23 4.08 4.36 -4.50
C ASN A 23 5.54 4.39 -4.05
N TYR A 24 6.07 3.26 -3.58
CA TYR A 24 7.42 3.16 -3.06
C TYR A 24 8.26 2.09 -3.79
N GLY A 25 7.85 1.71 -5.00
CA GLY A 25 8.56 0.72 -5.82
C GLY A 25 8.18 -0.72 -5.48
N GLN A 26 7.06 -0.93 -4.79
CA GLN A 26 6.61 -2.27 -4.42
C GLN A 26 6.09 -3.07 -5.61
N ARG A 27 6.31 -4.39 -5.60
CA ARG A 27 5.84 -5.31 -6.66
C ARG A 27 4.34 -5.23 -6.93
N THR A 28 3.54 -4.89 -5.92
CA THR A 28 2.07 -4.81 -5.97
C THR A 28 1.54 -3.43 -6.34
N GLU A 29 2.41 -2.45 -6.61
CA GLU A 29 2.07 -1.03 -6.79
C GLU A 29 0.90 -0.82 -7.75
N LYS A 30 0.94 -1.46 -8.93
CA LYS A 30 -0.13 -1.34 -9.94
C LYS A 30 -1.49 -1.80 -9.41
N ARG A 31 -1.54 -2.89 -8.65
CA ARG A 31 -2.78 -3.45 -8.10
C ARG A 31 -3.31 -2.63 -6.93
N GLU A 32 -2.41 -2.09 -6.12
CA GLU A 32 -2.74 -1.21 -5.00
C GLU A 32 -3.27 0.14 -5.49
N LEU A 33 -2.63 0.73 -6.51
CA LEU A 33 -3.08 1.98 -7.13
C LEU A 33 -4.47 1.84 -7.79
N ASP A 34 -4.74 0.72 -8.47
CA ASP A 34 -6.08 0.42 -8.98
C ASP A 34 -7.10 0.35 -7.83
N SER A 35 -6.77 -0.36 -6.76
CA SER A 35 -7.64 -0.49 -5.58
C SER A 35 -7.90 0.87 -4.92
N PHE A 36 -6.87 1.70 -4.76
CA PHE A 36 -7.00 3.07 -4.29
C PHE A 36 -7.99 3.89 -5.11
N ASN A 37 -7.85 3.87 -6.44
CA ASN A 37 -8.73 4.63 -7.34
C ASN A 37 -10.18 4.15 -7.27
N ARG A 38 -10.39 2.84 -7.16
CA ARG A 38 -11.73 2.26 -7.01
C ARG A 38 -12.40 2.65 -5.70
N ILE A 39 -11.66 2.61 -4.59
CA ILE A 39 -12.17 2.99 -3.27
C ILE A 39 -12.45 4.51 -3.23
N ALA A 40 -11.55 5.33 -3.76
CA ALA A 40 -11.75 6.77 -3.84
C ALA A 40 -13.00 7.13 -4.67
N LYS A 41 -13.23 6.41 -5.78
CA LYS A 41 -14.46 6.54 -6.59
C LYS A 41 -15.69 6.13 -5.81
N PHE A 42 -15.65 5.00 -5.09
CA PHE A 42 -16.78 4.52 -4.29
C PHE A 42 -17.23 5.53 -3.23
N TYR A 43 -16.28 6.16 -2.54
CA TYR A 43 -16.56 7.18 -1.52
C TYR A 43 -16.73 8.61 -2.08
N ASN A 44 -16.67 8.80 -3.40
CA ASN A 44 -16.70 10.11 -4.07
C ASN A 44 -15.66 11.10 -3.51
N VAL A 45 -14.43 10.63 -3.29
CA VAL A 45 -13.32 11.45 -2.78
C VAL A 45 -12.73 12.29 -3.90
N ASN A 46 -12.85 13.61 -3.78
CA ASN A 46 -12.30 14.58 -4.72
C ASN A 46 -10.82 14.91 -4.43
N ASN A 47 -10.45 14.96 -3.15
CA ASN A 47 -9.10 15.30 -2.73
C ASN A 47 -8.25 14.03 -2.67
N LYS A 48 -7.44 13.81 -3.71
CA LYS A 48 -6.56 12.65 -3.83
C LYS A 48 -5.14 13.10 -4.11
N LEU A 49 -4.18 12.53 -3.40
CA LEU A 49 -2.77 12.71 -3.68
C LEU A 49 -2.12 11.34 -3.88
N VAL A 50 -1.42 11.19 -5.00
CA VAL A 50 -0.57 10.02 -5.27
C VAL A 50 0.88 10.51 -5.29
N VAL A 51 1.70 9.99 -4.41
CA VAL A 51 3.12 10.36 -4.27
C VAL A 51 3.97 9.18 -4.70
N ASN A 52 5.02 9.46 -5.48
CA ASN A 52 6.02 8.46 -5.84
C ASN A 52 7.31 8.73 -5.04
N ILE A 53 7.69 7.75 -4.22
CA ILE A 53 8.94 7.70 -3.44
C ILE A 53 9.75 6.45 -3.79
N SER A 54 9.77 6.07 -5.07
CA SER A 54 10.49 4.90 -5.58
C SER A 54 11.97 4.83 -5.22
N HIS A 55 12.61 5.93 -4.84
CA HIS A 55 13.97 5.92 -4.29
C HIS A 55 14.15 5.00 -3.07
N LEU A 56 13.08 4.60 -2.37
CA LEU A 56 13.15 3.57 -1.34
C LEU A 56 13.57 2.19 -1.88
N SER A 57 13.34 1.90 -3.17
CA SER A 57 13.85 0.66 -3.78
C SER A 57 15.37 0.63 -3.88
N ASP A 58 16.02 1.79 -3.93
CA ASP A 58 17.49 1.89 -4.02
C ASP A 58 18.18 1.48 -2.71
N ILE A 59 17.46 1.56 -1.58
CA ILE A 59 17.94 1.06 -0.28
C ILE A 59 17.96 -0.47 -0.27
N GLY A 60 16.99 -1.10 -0.95
CA GLY A 60 16.87 -2.56 -1.05
C GLY A 60 16.55 -3.26 0.27
N GLY A 61 16.91 -4.54 0.37
CA GLY A 61 16.80 -5.33 1.62
C GLY A 61 15.43 -5.97 1.90
N SER A 62 14.41 -5.62 1.12
CA SER A 62 13.09 -6.25 1.18
C SER A 62 12.73 -6.90 -0.16
N CYS A 63 12.17 -8.10 -0.14
CA CYS A 63 11.79 -8.81 -1.36
C CYS A 63 10.63 -8.15 -2.10
N ILE A 64 9.92 -7.22 -1.46
CA ILE A 64 8.81 -6.49 -2.11
C ILE A 64 9.27 -5.24 -2.86
N THR A 65 10.44 -4.67 -2.55
CA THR A 65 11.02 -3.51 -3.24
C THR A 65 12.26 -3.85 -4.08
N ASP A 66 13.02 -4.88 -3.69
CA ASP A 66 14.19 -5.36 -4.43
C ASP A 66 13.80 -6.52 -5.37
N GLN A 67 14.03 -6.31 -6.68
CA GLN A 67 13.72 -7.31 -7.70
C GLN A 67 14.68 -8.50 -7.70
N ASN A 68 15.88 -8.35 -7.15
CA ASN A 68 16.90 -9.40 -7.09
C ASN A 68 16.64 -10.43 -5.99
N ILE A 69 15.79 -10.10 -5.02
CA ILE A 69 15.40 -10.99 -3.93
C ILE A 69 14.11 -11.72 -4.32
N LEU A 70 14.16 -13.06 -4.37
CA LEU A 70 12.97 -13.86 -4.63
C LEU A 70 11.96 -13.74 -3.49
N VAL A 71 10.67 -13.64 -3.84
CA VAL A 71 9.58 -13.68 -2.84
C VAL A 71 9.42 -15.12 -2.37
N PRO A 72 9.65 -15.41 -1.08
CA PRO A 72 9.57 -16.77 -0.56
C PRO A 72 8.11 -17.22 -0.43
N ASN A 73 7.89 -18.53 -0.49
CA ASN A 73 6.60 -19.10 -0.09
C ASN A 73 6.33 -18.87 1.40
N ALA A 74 5.05 -18.77 1.76
CA ALA A 74 4.66 -18.62 3.16
C ALA A 74 5.17 -19.80 4.00
N ASN A 75 5.90 -19.48 5.07
CA ASN A 75 6.39 -20.46 6.04
C ASN A 75 6.07 -19.98 7.46
N LEU A 76 5.02 -20.55 8.04
CA LEU A 76 4.55 -20.21 9.40
C LEU A 76 5.50 -20.67 10.51
N GLN A 77 6.46 -21.54 10.20
CA GLN A 77 7.47 -22.01 11.16
C GLN A 77 8.75 -21.18 11.12
N ASN A 78 8.86 -20.19 10.22
CA ASN A 78 10.04 -19.34 10.14
C ASN A 78 10.13 -18.46 11.40
N PRO A 79 11.16 -18.60 12.25
CA PRO A 79 11.30 -17.79 13.46
C PRO A 79 11.83 -16.38 13.18
N ASN A 80 12.29 -16.11 11.95
CA ASN A 80 12.86 -14.83 11.56
C ASN A 80 11.79 -13.87 11.03
N ILE A 81 12.11 -12.57 11.06
CA ILE A 81 11.29 -11.53 10.44
C ILE A 81 11.17 -11.82 8.94
N PRO A 82 9.95 -11.84 8.36
CA PRO A 82 9.79 -12.06 6.93
C PRO A 82 10.45 -10.96 6.12
N ILE A 83 11.20 -11.35 5.10
CA ILE A 83 11.90 -10.42 4.19
C ILE A 83 10.94 -9.60 3.30
N SER A 84 9.62 -9.78 3.45
CA SER A 84 8.58 -9.01 2.79
C SER A 84 8.09 -7.83 3.64
N TYR A 85 8.59 -7.65 4.86
CA TYR A 85 8.23 -6.53 5.73
C TYR A 85 9.08 -5.31 5.35
N VAL A 86 8.47 -4.14 5.45
CA VAL A 86 9.04 -2.81 5.15
C VAL A 86 8.65 -1.86 6.27
#